data_AF-A0A972RLB1-F1
#
_entry.id   AF-A0A972RLB1-F1
#
_cell.length_a   1.000
_cell.length_b   1.000
_cell.length_c   1.000
_cell.angle_alpha   90.00
_cell.angle_beta   90.00
_cell.angle_gamma   90.00
#
_symmetry.space_group_name_H-M   'P 1'
#
loop_
_entity.id
_entity.type
_entity.pdbx_description
1 polymer ?
#
loop_
_entity_poly.entity_id
_entity_poly.type
_entity_poly.pdbx_seq_one_letter_code
_entity_poly.pdbx_strand_id
1 'polypeptide(L)'
;MPKILHRKNWPTLALLAVLVLTVVQLRAQGRIWFCECGQVRFWTSEADGPHTSQHLTDPYSFSHVQHGLLLFLFVGWAFRRWKLPWQLWLVLTIEAGWELLENTAWVIDRYRMTAALGYNGDSILNSMGDILSCGVGWFLARRLGWRGTWLLFLTIELTMLLTIRDCLFLNVVMLVYPLDVVKQWQLG
;
A
#
# COMPACT_ATOMS: atom_id res chain seq x y z
N MET A 1 36.22 22.03 15.42
CA MET A 1 35.43 21.80 14.20
C MET A 1 34.88 20.38 14.23
N PRO A 2 33.56 20.18 14.37
CA PRO A 2 33.02 18.87 14.72
C PRO A 2 33.01 17.94 13.50
N LYS A 3 33.52 16.72 13.71
CA LYS A 3 33.56 15.60 12.76
C LYS A 3 32.16 15.00 12.53
N ILE A 4 31.21 15.74 11.95
CA ILE A 4 29.81 15.28 11.79
C ILE A 4 29.50 14.70 10.39
N LEU A 5 30.32 14.93 9.37
CA LEU A 5 30.05 14.43 8.02
C LEU A 5 30.97 13.26 7.64
N HIS A 6 30.63 12.01 7.99
CA HIS A 6 31.04 10.84 7.18
C HIS A 6 30.33 9.52 7.51
N ARG A 7 29.02 9.53 7.84
CA ARG A 7 28.15 8.38 7.53
C ARG A 7 27.25 8.79 6.38
N LYS A 8 27.63 8.37 5.17
CA LYS A 8 26.86 8.61 3.94
C LYS A 8 25.52 7.86 4.05
N ASN A 9 24.48 8.54 4.52
CA ASN A 9 23.11 8.00 4.67
C ASN A 9 22.36 7.98 3.33
N TRP A 10 23.00 7.50 2.27
CA TRP A 10 22.44 7.44 0.93
C TRP A 10 21.07 6.74 0.83
N PRO A 11 20.81 5.61 1.54
CA PRO A 11 19.50 4.96 1.46
C PRO A 11 18.37 5.88 1.96
N THR A 12 18.62 6.66 3.02
CA THR A 12 17.64 7.61 3.55
C THR A 12 17.38 8.75 2.56
N LEU A 13 18.43 9.31 1.96
CA LEU A 13 18.28 10.34 0.93
C LEU A 13 17.55 9.82 -0.31
N ALA A 14 17.86 8.59 -0.74
CA ALA A 14 17.19 7.93 -1.85
C ALA A 14 15.71 7.66 -1.55
N LEU A 15 15.38 7.26 -0.31
CA LEU A 15 13.99 7.07 0.12
C LEU A 15 13.22 8.39 0.15
N LEU A 16 13.82 9.46 0.70
CA LEU A 16 13.21 10.79 0.67
C LEU A 16 12.95 11.26 -0.77
N ALA A 17 13.88 11.01 -1.69
CA ALA A 17 13.68 11.32 -3.09
C ALA A 17 12.51 10.54 -3.70
N VAL A 18 12.36 9.25 -3.39
CA VAL A 18 11.22 8.42 -3.82
C VAL A 18 9.90 9.03 -3.31
N LEU A 19 9.80 9.31 -2.00
CA LEU A 19 8.57 9.88 -1.43
C LEU A 19 8.20 11.23 -2.04
N VAL A 20 9.18 12.11 -2.26
CA VAL A 20 8.96 13.41 -2.93
C VAL A 20 8.48 13.20 -4.37
N LEU A 21 9.10 12.29 -5.12
CA LEU A 21 8.69 11.99 -6.49
C LEU A 21 7.28 11.40 -6.54
N THR A 22 6.92 10.53 -5.60
CA THR A 22 5.56 9.98 -5.49
C THR A 22 4.54 11.10 -5.29
N VAL A 23 4.77 12.00 -4.33
CA VAL A 23 3.87 13.14 -4.08
C VAL A 23 3.74 14.03 -5.32
N VAL A 24 4.86 14.37 -5.98
CA VAL A 24 4.83 15.19 -7.20
C VAL A 24 4.04 14.50 -8.31
N GLN A 25 4.24 13.20 -8.50
CA GLN A 25 3.57 12.45 -9.56
C GLN A 25 2.07 12.25 -9.27
N LEU A 26 1.68 11.94 -8.03
CA LEU A 26 0.26 11.88 -7.63
C LEU A 26 -0.41 13.25 -7.84
N ARG A 27 0.26 14.36 -7.50
CA ARG A 27 -0.23 15.71 -7.84
C ARG A 27 -0.39 15.92 -9.33
N ALA A 28 0.55 15.43 -10.15
CA ALA A 28 0.46 15.50 -11.60
C ALA A 28 -0.70 14.66 -12.16
N GLN A 29 -1.07 13.55 -11.50
CA GLN A 29 -2.26 12.74 -11.78
C GLN A 29 -3.57 13.35 -11.26
N GLY A 30 -3.52 14.57 -10.70
CA GLY A 30 -4.69 15.28 -10.18
C GLY A 30 -5.19 14.82 -8.82
N ARG A 31 -4.43 13.98 -8.09
CA ARG A 31 -4.83 13.47 -6.77
C ARG A 31 -4.92 14.60 -5.75
N ILE A 32 -5.96 14.60 -4.91
CA ILE A 32 -6.15 15.58 -3.83
C ILE A 32 -5.15 15.36 -2.69
N TRP A 33 -4.86 16.39 -1.90
CA TRP A 33 -3.90 16.28 -0.79
C TRP A 33 -4.45 15.44 0.38
N PHE A 34 -5.71 15.66 0.71
CA PHE A 34 -6.47 15.03 1.79
C PHE A 34 -7.94 15.06 1.39
N CYS A 35 -8.80 14.32 2.12
CA CYS A 35 -10.24 14.25 1.90
C CYS A 35 -10.88 15.61 1.56
N GLU A 36 -11.71 15.65 0.51
CA GLU A 36 -12.49 16.85 0.12
C GLU A 36 -13.42 17.36 1.22
N CYS A 37 -13.75 16.49 2.18
CA CYS A 37 -14.52 16.81 3.37
C CYS A 37 -13.82 17.79 4.34
N GLY A 38 -12.55 18.15 4.10
CA GLY A 38 -11.79 19.09 4.92
C GLY A 38 -11.35 18.53 6.28
N GLN A 39 -11.56 17.24 6.52
CA GLN A 39 -11.14 16.54 7.74
C GLN A 39 -10.04 15.54 7.42
N VAL A 40 -9.08 15.43 8.33
CA VAL A 40 -8.08 14.36 8.33
C VAL A 40 -8.39 13.40 9.45
N ARG A 41 -8.60 12.13 9.12
CA ARG A 41 -8.78 11.06 10.10
C ARG A 41 -7.59 10.11 10.06
N PHE A 42 -7.31 9.51 11.21
CA PHE A 42 -6.34 8.42 11.27
C PHE A 42 -6.90 7.17 10.58
N TRP A 43 -8.16 6.80 10.88
CA TRP A 43 -8.80 5.57 10.42
C TRP A 43 -10.23 5.83 9.90
N THR A 44 -10.64 5.07 8.88
CA THR A 44 -12.04 4.90 8.47
C THR A 44 -12.36 3.40 8.36
N SER A 45 -13.57 2.99 8.74
CA SER A 45 -13.93 1.56 8.83
C SER A 45 -14.71 1.02 7.64
N GLU A 46 -15.42 1.89 6.92
CA GLU A 46 -16.19 1.50 5.74
C GLU A 46 -15.22 1.23 4.59
N ALA A 47 -15.29 0.05 3.97
CA ALA A 47 -14.40 -0.36 2.87
C ALA A 47 -14.93 0.10 1.51
N ASP A 48 -16.25 0.22 1.36
CA ASP A 48 -16.94 0.68 0.16
C ASP A 48 -17.49 2.11 0.30
N GLY A 49 -17.05 2.82 1.35
CA GLY A 49 -17.52 4.16 1.67
C GLY A 49 -16.80 5.27 0.89
N PRO A 50 -17.39 6.49 0.82
CA PRO A 50 -16.77 7.63 0.13
C PRO A 50 -15.51 8.17 0.84
N HIS A 51 -15.23 7.68 2.05
CA HIS A 51 -14.06 8.06 2.84
C HIS A 51 -12.89 7.09 2.70
N THR A 52 -13.12 5.90 2.14
CA THR A 52 -12.05 4.94 1.83
C THR A 52 -11.10 5.56 0.83
N SER A 53 -9.80 5.35 1.05
CA SER A 53 -8.71 5.95 0.29
C SER A 53 -8.53 7.47 0.44
N GLN A 54 -9.27 8.12 1.36
CA GLN A 54 -9.22 9.59 1.51
C GLN A 54 -8.54 10.06 2.82
N HIS A 55 -8.32 9.15 3.76
CA HIS A 55 -7.74 9.41 5.08
C HIS A 55 -6.43 8.64 5.25
N LEU A 56 -5.77 8.77 6.41
CA LEU A 56 -4.43 8.19 6.58
C LEU A 56 -4.42 6.66 6.48
N THR A 57 -5.40 5.97 7.05
CA THR A 57 -5.54 4.51 6.96
C THR A 57 -7.01 4.11 6.86
N ASP A 58 -7.22 2.94 6.25
CA ASP A 58 -8.52 2.32 6.03
C ASP A 58 -8.34 0.78 5.94
N PRO A 59 -9.40 -0.01 5.66
CA PRO A 59 -9.26 -1.47 5.57
C PRO A 59 -8.23 -1.95 4.55
N TYR A 60 -7.98 -1.22 3.46
CA TYR A 60 -7.00 -1.59 2.43
C TYR A 60 -5.56 -1.31 2.85
N SER A 61 -5.31 -0.47 3.87
CA SER A 61 -3.98 -0.37 4.50
C SER A 61 -3.46 -1.73 5.00
N PHE A 62 -4.34 -2.68 5.34
CA PHE A 62 -3.94 -4.05 5.65
C PHE A 62 -3.39 -4.82 4.42
N SER A 63 -3.90 -4.55 3.22
CA SER A 63 -3.34 -5.07 1.97
C SER A 63 -1.94 -4.50 1.71
N HIS A 64 -1.69 -3.22 2.02
CA HIS A 64 -0.35 -2.65 1.93
C HIS A 64 0.61 -3.21 3.00
N VAL A 65 0.12 -3.52 4.21
CA VAL A 65 0.89 -4.33 5.18
C VAL A 65 1.28 -5.68 4.53
N GLN A 66 0.36 -6.36 3.86
CA GLN A 66 0.63 -7.61 3.16
C GLN A 66 1.64 -7.45 2.02
N HIS A 67 1.63 -6.34 1.26
CA HIS A 67 2.69 -6.03 0.30
C HIS A 67 4.06 -6.00 0.99
N GLY A 68 4.17 -5.32 2.14
CA GLY A 68 5.37 -5.29 2.95
C GLY A 68 5.86 -6.68 3.39
N LEU A 69 4.93 -7.57 3.77
CA LEU A 69 5.22 -8.96 4.12
C LEU A 69 5.80 -9.73 2.92
N LEU A 70 5.13 -9.66 1.77
CA LEU A 70 5.54 -10.36 0.54
C LEU A 70 6.86 -9.83 0.00
N LEU A 71 7.00 -8.50 -0.04
CA LEU A 71 8.20 -7.83 -0.53
C LEU A 71 9.39 -8.08 0.41
N PHE A 72 9.20 -8.22 1.72
CA PHE A 72 10.26 -8.68 2.62
C PHE A 72 10.80 -10.05 2.20
N LEU A 73 9.90 -11.03 1.95
CA LEU A 73 10.31 -12.38 1.53
C LEU A 73 11.03 -12.33 0.17
N PHE A 74 10.44 -11.64 -0.81
CA PHE A 74 10.98 -11.54 -2.16
C PHE A 74 12.31 -10.79 -2.20
N VAL A 75 12.38 -9.55 -1.68
CA VAL A 75 13.59 -8.73 -1.69
C VAL A 75 14.67 -9.34 -0.79
N GLY A 76 14.30 -9.90 0.36
CA GLY A 76 15.23 -10.59 1.25
C GLY A 76 15.87 -11.81 0.60
N TRP A 77 15.12 -12.55 -0.22
CA TRP A 77 15.62 -13.70 -0.97
C TRP A 77 16.46 -13.30 -2.19
N ALA A 78 15.95 -12.38 -3.03
CA ALA A 78 16.57 -11.97 -4.29
C ALA A 78 17.81 -11.08 -4.07
N PHE A 79 17.75 -10.18 -3.09
CA PHE A 79 18.78 -9.18 -2.78
C PHE A 79 19.44 -9.44 -1.41
N ARG A 80 19.65 -10.72 -1.05
CA ARG A 80 20.21 -11.15 0.24
C ARG A 80 21.56 -10.53 0.61
N ARG A 81 22.33 -10.07 -0.39
CA ARG A 81 23.65 -9.44 -0.22
C ARG A 81 23.57 -7.93 0.04
N TRP A 82 22.41 -7.31 -0.15
CA TRP A 82 22.23 -5.87 0.07
C TRP A 82 22.14 -5.55 1.55
N LYS A 83 22.62 -4.36 1.93
CA LYS A 83 22.44 -3.86 3.29
C LYS A 83 20.95 -3.62 3.54
N LEU A 84 20.48 -3.91 4.75
CA LEU A 84 19.06 -3.78 5.12
C LEU A 84 18.41 -2.44 4.75
N PRO A 85 19.05 -1.26 4.93
CA PRO A 85 18.45 0.01 4.49
C PRO A 85 18.17 0.07 2.98
N TRP A 86 18.99 -0.57 2.15
CA TRP A 86 18.77 -0.64 0.71
C TRP A 86 17.67 -1.65 0.33
N GLN A 87 17.52 -2.74 1.10
CA GLN A 87 16.37 -3.63 0.93
C GLN A 87 15.07 -2.90 1.26
N LEU A 88 15.02 -2.19 2.40
CA LEU A 88 13.85 -1.38 2.76
C LEU A 88 13.57 -0.28 1.72
N TRP A 89 14.60 0.41 1.24
CA TRP A 89 14.46 1.39 0.15
C TRP A 89 13.81 0.76 -1.08
N LEU A 90 14.28 -0.42 -1.52
CA LEU A 90 13.71 -1.10 -2.69
C LEU A 90 12.25 -1.52 -2.45
N VAL A 91 11.93 -2.05 -1.28
CA VAL A 91 10.55 -2.42 -0.91
C VAL A 91 9.61 -1.22 -1.00
N LEU A 92 9.96 -0.10 -0.37
CA LEU A 92 9.14 1.11 -0.41
C LEU A 92 9.12 1.78 -1.79
N THR A 93 10.15 1.56 -2.61
CA THR A 93 10.15 2.03 -4.01
C THR A 93 9.19 1.24 -4.87
N ILE A 94 9.10 -0.08 -4.66
CA ILE A 94 8.13 -0.93 -5.36
C ILE A 94 6.71 -0.54 -4.92
N GLU A 95 6.49 -0.34 -3.62
CA GLU A 95 5.19 0.13 -3.09
C GLU A 95 4.79 1.48 -3.67
N ALA A 96 5.71 2.45 -3.65
CA ALA A 96 5.49 3.75 -4.28
C ALA A 96 5.17 3.61 -5.77
N GLY A 97 5.78 2.65 -6.48
CA GLY A 97 5.46 2.35 -7.87
C GLY A 97 4.03 1.81 -8.02
N TRP A 98 3.58 0.96 -7.09
CA TRP A 98 2.21 0.48 -7.03
C TRP A 98 1.22 1.63 -6.81
N GLU A 99 1.43 2.48 -5.81
CA GLU A 99 0.59 3.66 -5.54
C GLU A 99 0.42 4.54 -6.78
N LEU A 100 1.51 4.78 -7.52
CA LEU A 100 1.48 5.58 -8.74
C LEU A 100 0.71 4.90 -9.87
N LEU A 101 0.75 3.57 -9.97
CA LEU A 101 0.01 2.80 -10.97
C LEU A 101 -1.47 2.72 -10.60
N GLU A 102 -1.77 2.41 -9.34
CA GLU A 102 -3.11 2.34 -8.76
C GLU A 102 -3.91 3.61 -9.01
N ASN A 103 -3.25 4.77 -8.85
CA ASN A 103 -3.84 6.08 -9.05
C ASN A 103 -3.89 6.56 -10.51
N THR A 104 -3.49 5.74 -11.48
CA THR A 104 -3.71 6.05 -12.90
C THR A 104 -5.18 5.89 -13.26
N ALA A 105 -5.65 6.67 -14.25
CA ALA A 105 -7.02 6.54 -14.76
C ALA A 105 -7.32 5.10 -15.22
N TRP A 106 -6.33 4.41 -15.81
CA TRP A 106 -6.48 3.04 -16.27
C TRP A 106 -6.80 2.06 -15.13
N VAL A 107 -6.08 2.11 -14.01
CA VAL A 107 -6.35 1.22 -12.86
C VAL A 107 -7.62 1.63 -12.13
N ILE A 108 -7.87 2.93 -11.94
CA ILE A 108 -9.10 3.42 -11.30
C ILE A 108 -10.34 2.95 -12.07
N ASP A 109 -10.35 3.11 -13.40
CA ASP A 109 -11.46 2.64 -14.23
C ASP A 109 -11.59 1.11 -14.20
N ARG A 110 -10.48 0.39 -14.00
CA ARG A 110 -10.47 -1.06 -13.79
C ARG A 110 -11.15 -1.46 -12.48
N TYR A 111 -10.84 -0.78 -11.38
CA TYR A 111 -11.48 -1.01 -10.08
C TYR A 111 -12.97 -0.65 -10.09
N ARG A 112 -13.39 0.37 -10.82
CA ARG A 112 -14.82 0.69 -10.95
C ARG A 112 -15.64 -0.42 -11.64
N MET A 113 -14.99 -1.33 -12.37
CA MET A 113 -15.65 -2.52 -12.90
C MET A 113 -15.87 -3.61 -11.82
N THR A 114 -15.19 -3.53 -10.67
CA THR A 114 -15.31 -4.44 -9.53
C THR A 114 -16.37 -3.94 -8.53
N ALA A 115 -16.31 -4.37 -7.27
CA ALA A 115 -17.15 -3.86 -6.19
C ALA A 115 -16.81 -2.40 -5.79
N ALA A 116 -15.67 -1.87 -6.22
CA ALA A 116 -15.20 -0.52 -5.91
C ALA A 116 -15.84 0.58 -6.80
N LEU A 117 -17.17 0.57 -6.91
CA LEU A 117 -17.93 1.44 -7.83
C LEU A 117 -17.67 2.95 -7.62
N GLY A 118 -17.46 3.37 -6.38
CA GLY A 118 -17.21 4.76 -6.00
C GLY A 118 -15.73 5.16 -5.96
N TYR A 119 -14.83 4.25 -6.32
CA TYR A 119 -13.39 4.51 -6.21
C TYR A 119 -12.96 5.56 -7.23
N ASN A 120 -12.35 6.63 -6.72
CA ASN A 120 -11.89 7.76 -7.52
C ASN A 120 -10.37 7.92 -7.46
N GLY A 121 -9.66 6.93 -6.92
CA GLY A 121 -8.26 7.03 -6.54
C GLY A 121 -8.06 7.59 -5.14
N ASP A 122 -6.83 7.48 -4.67
CA ASP A 122 -6.43 7.82 -3.33
C ASP A 122 -6.09 9.30 -3.23
N SER A 123 -6.29 9.83 -2.02
CA SER A 123 -5.65 11.08 -1.64
C SER A 123 -4.15 10.85 -1.45
N ILE A 124 -3.33 11.88 -1.63
CA ILE A 124 -1.89 11.79 -1.38
C ILE A 124 -1.59 11.37 0.05
N LEU A 125 -2.38 11.85 1.01
CA LEU A 125 -2.24 11.45 2.41
C LEU A 125 -2.42 9.94 2.59
N ASN A 126 -3.41 9.36 1.92
CA ASN A 126 -3.70 7.93 1.97
C ASN A 126 -2.56 7.13 1.33
N SER A 127 -2.14 7.46 0.11
CA SER A 127 -0.98 6.79 -0.53
C SER A 127 0.30 6.86 0.31
N MET A 128 0.53 7.96 1.04
CA MET A 128 1.66 8.02 1.98
C MET A 128 1.45 7.10 3.19
N GLY A 129 0.22 7.00 3.70
CA GLY A 129 -0.19 6.05 4.72
C GLY A 129 -0.02 4.59 4.28
N ASP A 130 -0.30 4.29 3.02
CA ASP A 130 -0.17 2.94 2.46
C ASP A 130 1.29 2.54 2.24
N ILE A 131 2.14 3.45 1.77
CA ILE A 131 3.60 3.24 1.76
C ILE A 131 4.14 3.01 3.18
N LEU A 132 3.64 3.75 4.18
CA LEU A 132 4.00 3.53 5.58
C LEU A 132 3.52 2.16 6.08
N SER A 133 2.31 1.74 5.72
CA SER A 133 1.74 0.44 6.05
C SER A 133 2.56 -0.70 5.46
N CYS A 134 3.04 -0.58 4.22
CA CYS A 134 4.01 -1.51 3.63
C CYS A 134 5.34 -1.54 4.41
N GLY A 135 5.84 -0.38 4.85
CA GLY A 135 7.01 -0.32 5.74
C GLY A 135 6.80 -1.05 7.07
N VAL A 136 5.61 -0.93 7.66
CA VAL A 136 5.21 -1.66 8.87
C VAL A 136 5.18 -3.17 8.60
N GLY A 137 4.57 -3.60 7.50
CA GLY A 137 4.56 -5.00 7.07
C GLY A 137 5.98 -5.58 6.94
N TRP A 138 6.86 -4.89 6.21
CA TRP A 138 8.26 -5.31 6.06
C TRP A 138 8.96 -5.47 7.42
N PHE A 139 8.73 -4.53 8.35
CA PHE A 139 9.32 -4.58 9.68
C PHE A 139 8.79 -5.74 10.52
N LEU A 140 7.48 -6.01 10.46
CA LEU A 140 6.85 -7.15 11.13
C LEU A 140 7.39 -8.47 10.58
N ALA A 141 7.46 -8.63 9.26
CA ALA A 141 8.00 -9.83 8.62
C ALA A 141 9.44 -10.12 9.06
N ARG A 142 10.26 -9.07 9.15
CA ARG A 142 11.63 -9.18 9.65
C ARG A 142 11.72 -9.70 11.08
N ARG A 143 10.80 -9.30 11.96
CA ARG A 143 10.75 -9.75 13.36
C ARG A 143 10.21 -11.16 13.50
N LEU A 144 9.22 -11.52 12.69
CA LEU A 144 8.50 -12.79 12.75
C LEU A 144 9.22 -13.94 12.02
N GLY A 145 10.14 -13.62 11.11
CA GLY A 145 10.75 -14.59 10.21
C GLY A 145 9.75 -15.14 9.20
N TRP A 146 10.19 -16.03 8.31
CA TRP A 146 9.39 -16.44 7.15
C TRP A 146 8.08 -17.18 7.53
N ARG A 147 8.11 -18.04 8.57
CA ARG A 147 6.91 -18.77 9.03
C ARG A 147 5.86 -17.83 9.62
N GLY A 148 6.29 -16.94 10.51
CA GLY A 148 5.38 -15.96 11.11
C GLY A 148 4.87 -14.93 10.11
N THR A 149 5.66 -14.62 9.07
CA THR A 149 5.23 -13.77 7.94
C THR A 149 4.05 -14.40 7.20
N TRP A 150 4.14 -15.69 6.82
CA TRP A 150 3.05 -16.40 6.16
C TRP A 150 1.82 -16.56 7.05
N LEU A 151 2.02 -16.86 8.34
CA LEU A 151 0.91 -16.93 9.29
C LEU A 151 0.19 -15.58 9.38
N LEU A 152 0.93 -14.48 9.55
CA LEU A 152 0.33 -13.14 9.61
C LEU A 152 -0.38 -12.77 8.30
N PHE A 153 0.24 -13.06 7.15
CA PHE A 153 -0.36 -12.81 5.84
C PHE A 153 -1.71 -13.51 5.71
N LEU A 154 -1.79 -14.81 6.02
CA LEU A 154 -3.03 -15.59 5.94
C LEU A 154 -4.07 -15.14 6.97
N THR A 155 -3.65 -14.72 8.16
CA THR A 155 -4.55 -14.14 9.15
C THR A 155 -5.17 -12.83 8.62
N ILE A 156 -4.38 -11.97 7.98
CA ILE A 156 -4.91 -10.72 7.39
C ILE A 156 -5.88 -11.05 6.24
N GLU A 157 -5.50 -11.93 5.30
CA GLU A 157 -6.38 -12.40 4.22
C GLU A 157 -7.75 -12.84 4.76
N LEU A 158 -7.75 -13.77 5.72
CA LEU A 158 -8.97 -14.31 6.29
C LEU A 158 -9.77 -13.24 7.05
N THR A 159 -9.09 -12.38 7.80
CA THR A 159 -9.76 -11.30 8.54
C THR A 159 -10.48 -10.37 7.58
N MET A 160 -9.80 -9.86 6.55
CA MET A 160 -10.41 -8.96 5.57
C MET A 160 -11.56 -9.64 4.82
N LEU A 161 -11.36 -10.88 4.37
CA LEU A 161 -12.38 -11.64 3.66
C LEU A 161 -13.67 -11.80 4.50
N LEU A 162 -13.54 -11.99 5.81
CA LEU A 162 -14.67 -12.15 6.71
C LEU A 162 -15.31 -10.82 7.13
N THR A 163 -14.54 -9.72 7.24
CA THR A 163 -15.05 -8.45 7.77
C THR A 163 -15.52 -7.48 6.70
N ILE A 164 -14.85 -7.43 5.55
CA ILE A 164 -15.16 -6.49 4.46
C ILE A 164 -15.53 -7.19 3.15
N ARG A 165 -15.60 -8.52 3.14
CA ARG A 165 -15.84 -9.35 1.95
C ARG A 165 -14.84 -9.06 0.81
N ASP A 166 -13.64 -8.63 1.13
CA ASP A 166 -12.57 -8.40 0.17
C ASP A 166 -11.23 -8.71 0.84
N CYS A 167 -10.19 -8.96 0.06
CA CYS A 167 -8.84 -9.19 0.55
C CYS A 167 -7.85 -8.98 -0.60
N LEU A 168 -6.54 -8.93 -0.31
CA LEU A 168 -5.53 -8.71 -1.35
C LEU A 168 -5.63 -9.75 -2.49
N PHE A 169 -5.87 -11.02 -2.16
CA PHE A 169 -6.05 -12.04 -3.20
C PHE A 169 -7.23 -11.73 -4.14
N LEU A 170 -8.42 -11.42 -3.58
CA LEU A 170 -9.60 -11.11 -4.38
C LEU A 170 -9.42 -9.80 -5.15
N ASN A 171 -8.81 -8.79 -4.54
CA ASN A 171 -8.51 -7.52 -5.18
C ASN A 171 -7.65 -7.72 -6.45
N VAL A 172 -6.56 -8.50 -6.36
CA VAL A 172 -5.71 -8.83 -7.52
C VAL A 172 -6.48 -9.61 -8.59
N VAL A 173 -7.27 -10.61 -8.19
CA VAL A 173 -8.10 -11.38 -9.14
C VAL A 173 -9.08 -10.45 -9.85
N MET A 174 -9.80 -9.60 -9.13
CA MET A 174 -10.83 -8.72 -9.68
C MET A 174 -10.24 -7.60 -10.54
N LEU A 175 -9.04 -7.12 -10.21
CA LEU A 175 -8.32 -6.15 -11.01
C LEU A 175 -7.87 -6.74 -12.36
N VAL A 176 -7.36 -7.98 -12.37
CA VAL A 176 -6.88 -8.63 -13.61
C VAL A 176 -8.02 -9.22 -14.43
N TYR A 177 -8.99 -9.87 -13.77
CA TYR A 177 -10.10 -10.60 -14.37
C TYR A 177 -11.37 -10.50 -13.50
N PRO A 178 -12.21 -9.46 -13.70
CA PRO A 178 -13.38 -9.18 -12.88
C PRO A 178 -14.42 -10.24 -13.16
N LEU A 179 -14.89 -10.85 -12.08
CA LEU A 179 -15.90 -11.90 -12.11
C LEU A 179 -17.18 -11.34 -11.50
N ASP A 180 -18.28 -11.41 -12.24
CA ASP A 180 -19.58 -10.92 -11.75
C ASP A 180 -20.02 -11.64 -10.46
N VAL A 181 -19.75 -12.94 -10.36
CA VAL A 181 -20.07 -13.73 -9.16
C VAL A 181 -19.31 -13.24 -7.92
N VAL A 182 -18.03 -12.86 -8.08
CA VAL A 182 -17.24 -12.32 -6.97
C VAL A 182 -17.73 -10.92 -6.64
N LYS A 183 -17.91 -10.06 -7.65
CA LYS A 183 -18.46 -8.71 -7.48
C LYS A 183 -19.78 -8.70 -6.70
N GLN A 184 -20.73 -9.57 -7.08
CA GLN A 184 -22.01 -9.68 -6.39
C GLN A 184 -21.86 -10.13 -4.94
N TRP A 185 -20.97 -11.09 -4.68
CA TRP A 185 -20.69 -11.54 -3.32
C TRP A 185 -20.07 -10.44 -2.44
N GLN A 186 -19.15 -9.66 -3.01
CA GLN A 186 -18.51 -8.52 -2.34
C GLN A 186 -19.52 -7.42 -1.97
N LEU A 187 -20.50 -7.17 -2.83
CA LEU A 187 -21.48 -6.07 -2.65
C LEU A 187 -22.56 -6.32 -1.60
N GLY A 188 -22.80 -7.55 -1.16
CA GLY A 188 -23.86 -7.82 -0.17
C GLY A 188 -24.92 -8.79 -0.63
#